data_AF-A0A817ILN8-F1
#
_entry.id   AF-A0A817ILN8-F1
#
_cell.length_a   1.000
_cell.length_b   1.000
_cell.length_c   1.000
_cell.angle_alpha   90.00
_cell.angle_beta   90.00
_cell.angle_gamma   90.00
#
_symmetry.space_group_name_H-M   'P 1'
#
loop_
_entity.id
_entity.type
_entity.pdbx_description
1 polymer ?
#
loop_
_entity_poly.entity_id
_entity_poly.type
_entity_poly.pdbx_seq_one_letter_code
_entity_poly.pdbx_strand_id
1 'polypeptide(L)'
;MANFTYEYIYVASANASGYDTVIVRMPNVLLNEFTHSLILTSTNSSVFALPSVAVAAASWYHNLQLSIVGYYAGTVIVSVTFTLQVFALSHLVFNEFTIVDVVKFISYGGLRDPSINGSDKHFAMDNMCLNFP
;
A
#
# COMPACT_ATOMS: atom_id res chain seq x y z
N MET A 1 1.65 -15.51 17.41
CA MET A 1 1.06 -14.95 16.18
C MET A 1 0.84 -13.47 16.43
N ALA A 2 1.47 -12.59 15.64
CA ALA A 2 1.20 -11.16 15.70
C ALA A 2 -0.15 -10.89 15.04
N ASN A 3 -1.02 -10.15 15.71
CA ASN A 3 -2.25 -9.65 15.12
C ASN A 3 -1.97 -8.26 14.57
N PHE A 4 -2.62 -7.90 13.48
CA PHE A 4 -2.47 -6.58 12.86
C PHE A 4 -3.80 -5.86 12.88
N THR A 5 -3.73 -4.57 13.17
CA THR A 5 -4.81 -3.65 12.86
C THR A 5 -4.36 -2.80 11.70
N TYR A 6 -5.30 -2.61 10.79
CA TYR A 6 -5.15 -1.68 9.71
C TYR A 6 -6.12 -0.55 9.96
N GLU A 7 -5.61 0.67 9.94
CA GLU A 7 -6.46 1.85 9.95
C GLU A 7 -6.71 2.21 8.48
N TYR A 8 -7.99 2.22 8.07
CA TYR A 8 -8.47 2.56 6.71
C TYR A 8 -8.32 1.48 5.60
N ILE A 9 -8.84 0.25 5.82
CA ILE A 9 -9.03 -0.74 4.74
C ILE A 9 -10.49 -0.77 4.29
N TYR A 10 -10.71 -0.68 2.98
CA TYR A 10 -11.89 -1.23 2.34
C TYR A 10 -11.49 -2.45 1.48
N VAL A 11 -12.21 -3.56 1.64
CA VAL A 11 -12.07 -4.73 0.75
C VAL A 11 -13.03 -4.51 -0.41
N ALA A 12 -12.52 -4.01 -1.53
CA ALA A 12 -13.34 -3.82 -2.72
C ALA A 12 -13.58 -5.14 -3.46
N SER A 13 -14.84 -5.42 -3.81
CA SER A 13 -15.16 -6.37 -4.88
C SER A 13 -14.98 -5.68 -6.23
N ALA A 14 -14.45 -6.42 -7.21
CA ALA A 14 -13.99 -5.98 -8.54
C ALA A 14 -15.10 -5.42 -9.47
N ASN A 15 -15.86 -4.43 -9.01
CA ASN A 15 -16.84 -3.73 -9.83
C ASN A 15 -16.12 -2.62 -10.60
N ALA A 16 -15.69 -2.94 -11.83
CA ALA A 16 -15.41 -2.05 -12.96
C ALA A 16 -14.93 -0.64 -12.60
N SER A 17 -13.85 -0.56 -11.85
CA SER A 17 -13.15 0.67 -11.50
C SER A 17 -11.66 0.36 -11.56
N GLY A 18 -10.80 1.37 -11.68
CA GLY A 18 -9.37 1.08 -11.92
C GLY A 18 -8.62 0.42 -10.75
N TYR A 19 -9.34 -0.09 -9.74
CA TYR A 19 -8.85 -1.02 -8.72
C TYR A 19 -8.68 -2.44 -9.28
N ASP A 20 -9.33 -2.77 -10.42
CA ASP A 20 -9.24 -4.07 -11.07
C ASP A 20 -7.81 -4.40 -11.53
N THR A 21 -6.97 -3.39 -11.77
CA THR A 21 -5.58 -3.56 -12.23
C THR A 21 -4.63 -4.06 -11.14
N VAL A 22 -5.05 -4.03 -9.87
CA VAL A 22 -4.24 -4.47 -8.71
C VAL A 22 -4.53 -5.89 -8.27
N ILE A 23 -5.63 -6.50 -8.71
CA ILE A 23 -6.06 -7.81 -8.20
C ILE A 23 -5.04 -8.88 -8.65
N VAL A 24 -4.19 -9.33 -7.73
CA VAL A 24 -3.25 -10.42 -7.97
C VAL A 24 -3.89 -11.75 -7.53
N ARG A 25 -4.65 -11.74 -6.43
CA ARG A 25 -5.39 -12.91 -5.94
C ARG A 25 -6.75 -12.49 -5.38
N MET A 26 -7.82 -12.91 -6.07
CA MET A 26 -9.18 -12.76 -5.55
C MET A 26 -9.34 -13.44 -4.17
N PRO A 27 -10.15 -12.88 -3.26
CA PRO A 27 -11.10 -11.78 -3.45
C PRO A 27 -10.70 -10.44 -2.80
N ASN A 28 -9.48 -10.28 -2.30
CA ASN A 28 -9.16 -9.18 -1.38
C ASN A 28 -8.04 -8.29 -1.90
N VAL A 29 -8.30 -6.99 -1.97
CA VAL A 29 -7.29 -5.95 -2.21
C VAL A 29 -7.36 -4.95 -1.06
N LEU A 30 -6.20 -4.50 -0.58
CA LEU A 30 -6.06 -3.40 0.37
C LEU A 30 -6.00 -2.08 -0.41
N LEU A 31 -6.80 -1.08 -0.05
CA LEU A 31 -6.77 0.23 -0.70
C LEU A 31 -6.76 1.35 0.32
N ASN A 32 -6.22 2.50 -0.03
CA ASN A 32 -6.32 3.70 0.80
C ASN A 32 -7.49 4.58 0.34
N GLU A 33 -8.63 4.43 1.01
CA GLU A 33 -9.82 5.20 0.67
C GLU A 33 -9.65 6.66 1.14
N PHE A 34 -10.21 7.60 0.37
CA PHE A 34 -10.20 9.05 0.66
C PHE A 34 -8.80 9.67 0.80
N THR A 35 -7.77 9.13 0.13
CA THR A 35 -6.37 9.60 0.19
C THR A 35 -5.68 9.51 1.55
N HIS A 36 -6.32 8.91 2.56
CA HIS A 36 -5.67 8.77 3.84
C HIS A 36 -4.44 7.87 3.72
N SER A 37 -3.48 8.07 4.61
CA SER A 37 -2.35 7.14 4.70
C SER A 37 -2.87 5.80 5.19
N LEU A 38 -2.48 4.70 4.55
CA LEU A 38 -2.73 3.37 5.09
C LEU A 38 -1.68 3.09 6.16
N ILE A 39 -2.13 2.68 7.34
CA ILE A 39 -1.24 2.37 8.47
C ILE A 39 -1.38 0.89 8.81
N LEU A 40 -0.27 0.18 8.73
CA LEU A 40 -0.11 -1.20 9.19
C LEU A 40 0.58 -1.17 10.56
N THR A 41 -0.11 -1.64 11.60
CA THR A 41 0.44 -1.67 12.95
C THR A 41 0.30 -3.07 13.56
N SER A 42 1.38 -3.52 14.20
CA SER A 42 1.37 -4.72 15.03
C SER A 42 0.62 -4.47 16.34
N THR A 43 -0.46 -5.22 16.61
CA THR A 43 -1.32 -4.96 17.78
C THR A 43 -0.72 -5.41 19.10
N ASN A 44 0.31 -6.24 19.06
CA ASN A 44 1.01 -6.76 20.24
C ASN A 44 2.39 -6.11 20.40
N SER A 45 2.63 -4.99 19.72
CA SER A 45 3.92 -4.28 19.71
C SER A 45 5.11 -5.14 19.30
N SER A 46 4.88 -6.26 18.59
CA SER A 46 5.95 -7.08 18.05
C SER A 46 6.48 -6.48 16.76
N VAL A 47 7.80 -6.54 16.58
CA VAL A 47 8.43 -6.17 15.31
C VAL A 47 8.17 -7.22 14.24
N PHE A 48 8.19 -6.79 12.99
CA PHE A 48 8.09 -7.63 11.82
C PHE A 48 8.99 -7.09 10.69
N ALA A 49 9.20 -7.93 9.68
CA ALA A 49 9.78 -7.52 8.41
C ALA A 49 8.70 -7.49 7.33
N LEU A 50 8.81 -6.54 6.40
CA LEU A 50 7.99 -6.41 5.19
C LEU A 50 8.90 -6.62 3.97
N PRO A 51 9.04 -7.86 3.45
CA PRO A 51 9.94 -8.11 2.33
C PRO A 51 9.37 -7.67 0.99
N SER A 52 8.05 -7.78 0.79
CA SER A 52 7.42 -7.43 -0.48
C SER A 52 5.91 -7.18 -0.38
N VAL A 53 5.40 -6.49 -1.39
CA VAL A 53 3.96 -6.26 -1.61
C VAL A 53 3.70 -6.01 -3.10
N ALA A 54 2.60 -6.50 -3.64
CA ALA A 54 2.15 -6.14 -4.98
C ALA A 54 1.25 -4.89 -4.89
N VAL A 55 1.50 -3.90 -5.73
CA VAL A 55 0.85 -2.58 -5.65
C VAL A 55 0.58 -2.06 -7.06
N ALA A 56 -0.51 -1.33 -7.25
CA ALA A 56 -0.59 -0.38 -8.36
C ALA A 56 -1.26 0.92 -7.91
N ALA A 57 -1.13 1.94 -8.75
CA ALA A 57 -1.94 3.13 -8.57
C ALA A 57 -3.37 2.70 -8.82
N ALA A 58 -4.17 2.73 -7.77
CA ALA A 58 -5.58 2.51 -7.90
C ALA A 58 -6.15 3.67 -8.68
N SER A 59 -6.44 3.36 -9.93
CA SER A 59 -7.59 3.88 -10.64
C SER A 59 -7.50 5.16 -11.42
N TRP A 60 -6.66 6.16 -11.11
CA TRP A 60 -6.78 7.43 -11.86
C TRP A 60 -5.50 8.23 -12.12
N TYR A 61 -4.32 7.82 -11.64
CA TYR A 61 -3.12 8.66 -11.72
C TYR A 61 -1.92 7.95 -12.34
N HIS A 62 -1.32 8.57 -13.35
CA HIS A 62 0.02 8.25 -13.84
C HIS A 62 1.10 8.89 -12.97
N ASN A 63 2.24 8.22 -12.87
CA ASN A 63 3.40 8.68 -12.10
C ASN A 63 3.07 9.02 -10.63
N LEU A 64 2.11 8.32 -10.04
CA LEU A 64 1.72 8.54 -8.64
C LEU A 64 2.89 8.13 -7.73
N GLN A 65 3.27 9.00 -6.80
CA GLN A 65 4.33 8.68 -5.84
C GLN A 65 3.71 7.94 -4.66
N LEU A 66 4.31 6.81 -4.27
CA LEU A 66 3.98 6.09 -3.05
C LEU A 66 5.20 6.10 -2.12
N SER A 67 5.10 6.87 -1.03
CA SER A 67 6.07 6.82 0.07
C SER A 67 5.67 5.75 1.07
N ILE A 68 6.62 4.91 1.44
CA ILE A 68 6.46 3.84 2.42
C ILE A 68 7.46 4.12 3.54
N VAL A 69 6.95 4.29 4.75
CA VAL A 69 7.72 4.73 5.92
C VAL A 69 7.60 3.68 7.02
N GLY A 70 8.72 3.09 7.41
CA GLY A 70 8.82 2.13 8.50
C GLY A 70 9.25 2.79 9.80
N TYR A 71 8.57 2.45 10.87
CA TYR A 71 8.84 2.95 12.22
C TYR A 71 9.25 1.81 13.15
N TYR A 72 10.00 2.19 14.18
CA TYR A 72 10.25 1.39 15.37
C TYR A 72 10.15 2.27 16.60
N ALA A 73 9.29 1.90 17.55
CA ALA A 73 9.02 2.65 18.77
C ALA A 73 8.70 4.14 18.50
N GLY A 74 7.93 4.40 17.44
CA GLY A 74 7.53 5.74 17.01
C GLY A 74 8.60 6.54 16.24
N THR A 75 9.81 6.01 16.08
CA THR A 75 10.90 6.65 15.31
C THR A 75 10.92 6.11 13.88
N VAL A 76 11.06 6.97 12.88
CA VAL A 76 11.28 6.54 11.49
C VAL A 76 12.65 5.89 11.39
N ILE A 77 12.68 4.64 10.94
CA ILE A 77 13.94 3.89 10.72
C ILE A 77 14.24 3.64 9.25
N VAL A 78 13.22 3.69 8.39
CA VAL A 78 13.36 3.49 6.94
C VAL A 78 12.27 4.28 6.21
N SER A 79 12.62 4.84 5.05
CA SER A 79 11.68 5.50 4.15
C SER A 79 12.11 5.32 2.71
N VAL A 80 11.20 4.87 1.87
CA VAL A 80 11.43 4.63 0.43
C VAL A 80 10.26 5.19 -0.36
N THR A 81 10.50 5.62 -1.60
CA THR A 81 9.44 6.12 -2.49
C THR A 81 9.49 5.40 -3.82
N PHE A 82 8.31 4.99 -4.30
CA PHE A 82 8.13 4.35 -5.60
C PHE A 82 7.21 5.18 -6.48
N THR A 83 7.39 5.05 -7.79
CA THR A 83 6.46 5.61 -8.77
C THR A 83 5.54 4.52 -9.28
N LEU A 84 4.24 4.73 -9.16
CA LEU A 84 3.18 3.83 -9.59
C LEU A 84 2.53 4.33 -10.89
N GLN A 85 2.02 3.39 -11.69
CA GLN A 85 1.25 3.68 -12.90
C GLN A 85 -0.15 3.09 -12.78
N VAL A 86 -1.14 3.76 -13.39
CA VAL A 86 -2.56 3.41 -13.29
C VAL A 86 -2.93 2.07 -13.95
N PHE A 87 -2.15 1.62 -14.95
CA PHE A 87 -2.40 0.38 -15.69
C PHE A 87 -1.30 -0.67 -15.53
N ALA A 88 -0.41 -0.53 -14.56
CA ALA A 88 0.68 -1.47 -14.36
C ALA A 88 0.81 -1.90 -12.90
N LEU A 89 0.67 -3.21 -12.69
CA LEU A 89 1.02 -3.83 -11.43
C LEU A 89 2.53 -3.74 -11.20
N SER A 90 2.91 -3.26 -10.04
CA SER A 90 4.29 -3.19 -9.56
C SER A 90 4.47 -4.14 -8.38
N HIS A 91 5.45 -5.05 -8.47
CA HIS A 91 5.86 -5.84 -7.32
C HIS A 91 7.01 -5.12 -6.62
N LEU A 92 6.72 -4.57 -5.43
CA LEU A 92 7.70 -3.84 -4.63
C LEU A 92 8.42 -4.80 -3.70
N VAL A 93 9.75 -4.69 -3.65
CA VAL A 93 10.61 -5.50 -2.77
C VAL A 93 11.40 -4.56 -1.89
N PHE A 94 11.50 -4.89 -0.61
CA PHE A 94 12.17 -4.07 0.40
C PHE A 94 13.18 -4.90 1.18
N ASN A 95 14.43 -4.45 1.19
CA ASN A 95 15.50 -5.10 1.95
C ASN A 95 15.71 -4.46 3.33
N GLU A 96 15.22 -3.23 3.49
CA GLU A 96 15.49 -2.34 4.63
C GLU A 96 14.39 -2.40 5.70
N PHE A 97 13.22 -2.97 5.39
CA PHE A 97 12.10 -3.11 6.31
C PHE A 97 12.19 -4.42 7.10
N THR A 98 13.19 -4.55 7.96
CA THR A 98 13.49 -5.82 8.66
C THR A 98 13.01 -5.86 10.12
N ILE A 99 12.84 -4.71 10.77
CA ILE A 99 12.49 -4.60 12.21
C ILE A 99 11.55 -3.43 12.49
N VAL A 100 10.41 -3.40 11.81
CA VAL A 100 9.39 -2.35 11.96
C VAL A 100 8.26 -2.79 12.89
N ASP A 101 7.66 -1.87 13.64
CA ASP A 101 6.41 -2.09 14.39
C ASP A 101 5.19 -1.40 13.75
N VAL A 102 5.45 -0.38 12.94
CA VAL A 102 4.47 0.33 12.12
C VAL A 102 5.02 0.57 10.71
N VAL A 103 4.18 0.40 9.69
CA VAL A 103 4.45 0.85 8.32
C VAL A 103 3.34 1.78 7.86
N LYS A 104 3.70 2.94 7.32
CA LYS A 104 2.78 3.90 6.72
C LYS A 104 2.98 3.99 5.21
N PHE A 105 1.88 3.96 4.48
CA PHE A 105 1.85 4.09 3.03
C PHE A 105 1.13 5.40 2.67
N ILE A 106 1.79 6.25 1.90
CA ILE A 106 1.35 7.62 1.61
C ILE A 106 1.47 7.88 0.12
N SER A 107 0.34 8.13 -0.55
CA SER A 107 0.30 8.49 -1.96
C SER A 107 0.23 10.00 -2.19
N TYR A 108 1.00 10.52 -3.14
CA TYR A 108 1.01 11.93 -3.52
C TYR A 108 1.51 12.15 -4.95
N GLY A 109 1.43 13.40 -5.43
CA GLY A 109 1.86 13.75 -6.80
C GLY A 109 1.03 13.08 -7.90
N GLY A 110 1.68 12.82 -9.04
CA GLY A 110 1.08 12.19 -10.21
C GLY A 110 0.21 13.12 -11.08
N LEU A 111 -0.21 12.60 -12.24
CA LEU A 111 -1.09 13.25 -13.20
C LEU A 111 -2.36 12.41 -13.39
N ARG A 112 -3.53 13.04 -13.21
CA ARG A 112 -4.82 12.36 -13.41
C ARG A 112 -5.00 11.94 -14.87
N ASP A 113 -5.32 10.67 -15.09
CA ASP A 113 -5.78 10.15 -16.38
C ASP A 113 -7.24 10.58 -16.60
N PRO A 114 -7.53 11.38 -17.64
CA PRO A 114 -8.90 11.84 -17.90
C PRO A 114 -9.84 10.75 -18.40
N SER A 115 -9.33 9.60 -18.87
CA SER A 115 -10.11 8.52 -19.47
C SER A 115 -10.79 7.59 -18.45
N ILE A 116 -10.46 7.71 -17.16
CA ILE A 116 -10.99 6.85 -16.10
C ILE A 116 -11.82 7.66 -15.12
N ASN A 117 -12.99 7.13 -14.75
CA ASN A 117 -13.90 7.76 -13.81
C ASN A 117 -13.44 7.56 -12.36
N GLY A 118 -13.22 8.68 -11.68
CA GLY A 118 -12.97 8.81 -10.25
C GLY A 118 -11.94 9.90 -9.94
N SER A 119 -11.58 10.05 -8.67
CA SER A 119 -10.88 11.22 -8.14
C SER A 119 -9.84 10.81 -7.13
N ASP A 120 -8.96 11.76 -6.78
CA ASP A 120 -8.04 11.57 -5.66
C ASP A 120 -6.92 10.55 -5.87
N LYS A 121 -5.92 10.60 -4.99
CA LYS A 121 -4.63 9.90 -5.18
C LYS A 121 -4.64 8.56 -4.47
N HIS A 122 -5.41 7.60 -4.98
CA HIS A 122 -5.50 6.29 -4.36
C HIS A 122 -4.42 5.33 -4.90
N PHE A 123 -4.03 4.38 -4.07
CA PHE A 123 -3.27 3.19 -4.41
C PHE A 123 -4.02 1.97 -3.89
N ALA A 124 -3.73 0.83 -4.49
CA ALA A 124 -4.20 -0.45 -3.99
C ALA A 124 -3.06 -1.45 -3.96
N MET A 125 -3.13 -2.40 -3.03
CA MET A 125 -2.12 -3.38 -2.71
C MET A 125 -2.73 -4.77 -2.53
N ASP A 126 -1.98 -5.79 -2.88
CA ASP A 126 -2.31 -7.20 -2.67
C ASP A 126 -1.00 -7.99 -2.41
N ASN A 127 -1.14 -9.25 -2.00
CA ASN A 127 -0.04 -10.19 -1.84
C ASN A 127 1.12 -9.65 -0.96
N MET A 128 0.75 -9.01 0.15
CA MET A 128 1.71 -8.52 1.15
C MET A 128 2.39 -9.70 1.86
N CYS A 129 3.72 -9.71 1.89
CA CYS A 129 4.51 -10.68 2.62
C CYS A 129 4.97 -10.07 3.95
N LEU A 130 4.75 -10.78 5.06
CA LEU A 130 5.20 -10.38 6.40
C LEU A 130 5.97 -11.52 7.04
N ASN A 131 7.16 -11.21 7.55
CA ASN A 131 7.99 -12.17 8.29
C ASN A 131 8.13 -11.73 9.74
N PHE A 132 8.15 -12.70 10.65
CA PHE A 132 8.27 -12.49 12.09
C PHE A 132 9.55 -13.15 12.59
N PRO A 133 10.33 -12.48 13.45
CA PRO A 133 11.42 -13.13 14.18
C PRO A 133 10.92 -14.26 15.08
#